data_AF-A0AAU3Q4G0-F1
#
_entry.id   AF-A0AAU3Q4G0-F1
#
_cell.length_a   1.000
_cell.length_b   1.000
_cell.length_c   1.000
_cell.angle_alpha   90.00
_cell.angle_beta   90.00
_cell.angle_gamma   90.00
#
_symmetry.space_group_name_H-M   'P 1'
#
loop_
_entity.id
_entity.type
_entity.pdbx_description
1 polymer ?
#
loop_
_entity_poly.entity_id
_entity_poly.type
_entity_poly.pdbx_seq_one_letter_code
_entity_poly.pdbx_strand_id
1 'polypeptide(L)'
;MSQLSNSGRHPVVADLHARRRDDWQLRVADWITRFAGSMPFVYIHAIGFAAWMLYCEQSPWPTLTLVVSLEAIFLSTFVMIGQNRSAEFQQLKADHDFAEEELELKTNTELTRAIHAMTTELHRRIIDETVTPAERA
;
A
#
# COMPACT_ATOMS: atom_id res chain seq x y z
N MET A 1 21.37 52.59 -20.54
CA MET A 1 22.03 51.29 -20.26
C MET A 1 20.97 50.31 -19.82
N SER A 2 20.58 49.44 -20.73
CA SER A 2 19.68 48.30 -20.56
C SER A 2 20.40 47.15 -19.82
N GLN A 3 19.86 46.71 -18.68
CA GLN A 3 20.23 45.47 -17.98
C GLN A 3 18.90 44.76 -17.64
N LEU A 4 18.37 43.92 -18.53
CA LEU A 4 18.49 42.46 -18.57
C LEU A 4 17.86 41.73 -17.37
N SER A 5 16.58 41.32 -17.56
CA SER A 5 16.02 40.00 -17.25
C SER A 5 16.30 39.40 -15.85
N ASN A 6 15.47 39.75 -14.87
CA ASN A 6 15.27 38.91 -13.68
C ASN A 6 14.13 37.92 -13.95
N SER A 7 14.48 36.68 -14.31
CA SER A 7 13.53 35.58 -14.53
C SER A 7 12.93 35.12 -13.20
N GLY A 8 11.80 35.70 -12.82
CA GLY A 8 10.96 35.25 -11.71
C GLY A 8 10.27 33.91 -11.98
N ARG A 9 11.03 32.82 -12.08
CA ARG A 9 10.47 31.46 -12.03
C ARG A 9 10.22 31.10 -10.56
N HIS A 10 8.98 31.29 -10.13
CA HIS A 10 8.51 30.94 -8.79
C HIS A 10 8.78 29.45 -8.48
N PRO A 11 9.34 29.09 -7.31
CA PRO A 11 9.81 27.73 -7.01
C PRO A 11 8.71 26.66 -7.09
N VAL A 12 7.45 27.04 -6.83
CA VAL A 12 6.28 26.14 -6.97
C VAL A 12 6.07 25.68 -8.43
N VAL A 13 6.45 26.49 -9.43
CA VAL A 13 6.32 26.08 -10.84
C VAL A 13 7.45 25.14 -11.25
N ALA A 14 8.63 25.27 -10.63
CA ALA A 14 9.71 24.30 -10.80
C ALA A 14 9.36 22.94 -10.19
N ASP A 15 8.74 22.94 -9.00
CA ASP A 15 8.28 21.73 -8.31
C ASP A 15 7.15 21.02 -9.10
N LEU A 16 6.24 21.78 -9.70
CA LEU A 16 5.18 21.23 -10.56
C LEU A 16 5.73 20.59 -11.85
N HIS A 17 6.79 21.15 -12.42
CA HIS A 17 7.47 20.57 -13.59
C HIS A 17 8.26 19.29 -13.23
N ALA A 18 8.84 19.22 -12.03
CA ALA A 18 9.46 18.00 -11.51
C ALA A 18 8.41 16.90 -11.29
N ARG A 19 7.31 17.22 -10.58
CA ARG A 19 6.19 16.30 -10.34
C ARG A 19 5.56 15.75 -11.63
N ARG A 20 5.42 16.56 -12.69
CA ARG A 20 4.86 16.07 -13.97
C ARG A 20 5.76 15.08 -14.71
N ARG A 21 7.09 15.22 -14.58
CA ARG A 21 8.03 14.25 -15.17
C ARG A 21 8.04 12.95 -14.38
N ASP A 22 7.97 13.06 -13.05
CA ASP A 22 7.88 11.90 -12.19
C ASP A 22 6.54 11.19 -12.38
N ASP A 23 5.43 11.91 -12.54
CA ASP A 23 4.10 11.32 -12.72
C ASP A 23 4.02 10.37 -13.93
N TRP A 24 4.61 10.70 -15.09
CA TRP A 24 4.50 9.80 -16.25
C TRP A 24 5.40 8.57 -16.09
N GLN A 25 6.64 8.74 -15.60
CA GLN A 25 7.56 7.62 -15.37
C GLN A 25 7.04 6.70 -14.27
N LEU A 26 6.51 7.30 -13.20
CA LEU A 26 5.90 6.58 -12.09
C LEU A 26 4.66 5.83 -12.59
N ARG A 27 3.75 6.47 -13.34
CA ARG A 27 2.56 5.79 -13.89
C ARG A 27 2.90 4.66 -14.84
N VAL A 28 3.93 4.81 -15.68
CA VAL A 28 4.40 3.72 -16.55
C VAL A 28 5.03 2.61 -15.72
N ALA A 29 5.82 2.93 -14.70
CA ALA A 29 6.37 1.95 -13.78
C ALA A 29 5.26 1.18 -13.02
N ASP A 30 4.23 1.87 -12.51
CA ASP A 30 3.04 1.28 -11.89
C ASP A 30 2.30 0.33 -12.83
N TRP A 31 2.15 0.76 -14.08
CA TRP A 31 1.46 -0.02 -15.08
C TRP A 31 2.26 -1.28 -15.45
N ILE A 32 3.57 -1.15 -15.67
CA ILE A 32 4.46 -2.29 -15.93
C ILE A 32 4.48 -3.25 -14.74
N THR A 33 4.61 -2.73 -13.52
CA THR A 33 4.55 -3.52 -12.28
C THR A 33 3.25 -4.33 -12.20
N ARG A 34 2.10 -3.69 -12.42
CA ARG A 34 0.79 -4.38 -12.40
C ARG A 34 0.66 -5.40 -13.52
N PHE A 35 1.17 -5.07 -14.71
CA PHE A 35 1.11 -5.94 -15.87
C PHE A 35 2.00 -7.18 -15.71
N ALA A 36 3.25 -7.00 -15.26
CA ALA A 36 4.20 -8.09 -15.06
C ALA A 36 3.82 -9.04 -13.91
N GLY A 37 3.12 -8.53 -12.89
CA GLY A 37 2.56 -9.35 -11.81
C GLY A 37 1.27 -10.09 -12.16
N SER A 38 0.79 -10.02 -13.41
CA SER A 38 -0.55 -10.50 -13.79
C SER A 38 -0.51 -11.70 -14.77
N MET A 39 -1.51 -12.59 -14.67
CA MET A 39 -1.67 -13.76 -15.57
C MET A 39 -1.74 -13.43 -17.09
N PRO A 40 -2.33 -12.31 -17.55
CA PRO A 40 -2.34 -11.90 -18.95
C PRO A 40 -0.96 -11.85 -19.62
N PHE A 41 0.08 -11.45 -18.88
CA PHE A 41 1.45 -11.39 -19.37
C PHE A 41 1.94 -12.76 -19.86
N VAL A 42 1.66 -13.81 -19.07
CA VAL A 42 2.04 -15.19 -19.37
C VAL A 42 1.35 -15.68 -20.64
N TYR A 43 0.06 -15.38 -20.81
CA TYR A 43 -0.68 -15.79 -22.00
C TYR A 43 -0.18 -15.10 -23.28
N ILE A 44 0.14 -13.81 -23.22
CA ILE A 44 0.70 -13.07 -24.36
C ILE A 44 2.06 -13.67 -24.76
N HIS A 45 2.92 -13.95 -23.78
CA HIS A 45 4.21 -14.60 -24.03
C HIS A 45 4.05 -16.00 -24.64
N ALA A 46 3.18 -16.83 -24.07
CA ALA A 46 2.93 -18.18 -24.56
C ALA A 46 2.43 -18.19 -26.01
N ILE A 47 1.48 -17.30 -26.35
CA ILE A 47 0.96 -17.17 -27.72
C ILE A 47 2.03 -16.63 -28.66
N GLY A 48 2.80 -15.63 -28.23
CA GLY A 48 3.90 -15.07 -29.01
C GLY A 48 4.97 -16.11 -29.35
N PHE A 49 5.40 -16.90 -28.37
CA PHE A 49 6.36 -17.99 -28.59
C PHE A 49 5.78 -19.10 -29.48
N ALA A 50 4.52 -19.50 -29.26
CA ALA A 50 3.88 -20.51 -30.09
C ALA A 50 3.74 -20.06 -31.55
N ALA A 51 3.32 -18.81 -31.77
CA ALA A 51 3.22 -18.22 -33.11
C ALA A 51 4.59 -18.11 -33.77
N TRP A 52 5.60 -17.65 -33.04
CA TRP A 52 6.97 -17.54 -33.56
C TRP A 52 7.56 -18.90 -33.94
N MET A 53 7.40 -19.92 -33.10
CA MET A 53 7.87 -21.28 -33.38
C MET A 53 7.23 -21.89 -34.62
N LEU A 54 5.99 -21.52 -34.94
CA LEU A 54 5.27 -22.03 -36.12
C LEU A 54 5.64 -21.32 -37.42
N TYR A 55 6.05 -20.05 -37.37
CA TYR A 55 6.14 -19.20 -38.57
C TYR A 55 7.56 -18.69 -38.91
N CYS A 56 8.51 -18.62 -37.98
CA CYS A 56 9.61 -17.66 -38.15
C CYS A 56 11.03 -18.15 -38.47
N GLU A 57 11.49 -19.38 -38.19
CA GLU A 57 12.87 -19.77 -38.63
C GLU A 57 13.22 -21.28 -38.48
N GLN A 58 14.17 -21.76 -39.31
CA GLN A 58 14.69 -23.14 -39.35
C GLN A 58 15.65 -23.50 -38.18
N SER A 59 16.21 -22.50 -37.48
CA SER A 59 17.07 -22.67 -36.29
C SER A 59 16.75 -21.61 -35.20
N PRO A 60 15.58 -21.72 -34.53
CA PRO A 60 15.07 -20.67 -33.65
C PRO A 60 15.73 -20.61 -32.26
N TRP A 61 16.39 -21.69 -31.82
CA TRP A 61 16.75 -21.90 -30.42
C TRP A 61 17.82 -20.95 -29.84
N PRO A 62 18.95 -20.66 -30.51
CA PRO A 62 20.02 -19.87 -29.89
C PRO A 62 19.64 -18.39 -29.72
N THR A 63 18.98 -17.81 -30.71
CA THR A 63 18.60 -16.39 -30.72
C THR A 63 17.46 -16.10 -29.75
N LEU A 64 16.45 -16.99 -29.68
CA LEU A 64 15.35 -16.85 -28.72
C LEU A 64 15.84 -16.90 -27.28
N THR A 65 16.69 -17.88 -26.95
CA THR A 65 17.17 -18.05 -25.57
C THR A 65 17.98 -16.83 -25.11
N LEU A 66 18.75 -16.22 -26.00
CA LEU A 66 19.52 -15.01 -25.70
C LEU A 66 18.60 -13.80 -25.46
N VAL A 67 17.61 -13.57 -26.32
CA VAL A 67 16.68 -12.45 -26.17
C VAL A 67 15.79 -12.63 -24.93
N VAL A 68 15.24 -13.83 -24.72
CA VAL A 68 14.37 -14.15 -23.58
C VAL A 68 15.12 -14.06 -22.26
N SER A 69 16.38 -14.50 -22.19
CA SER A 69 17.16 -14.37 -20.97
C SER A 69 17.41 -12.91 -20.59
N LEU A 70 17.66 -12.05 -21.58
CA LEU A 70 17.79 -10.61 -21.37
C LEU A 70 16.45 -10.00 -20.90
N GLU A 71 15.35 -10.32 -21.58
CA GLU A 71 14.01 -9.83 -21.25
C GLU A 71 13.57 -10.30 -19.85
N ALA A 72 13.86 -11.55 -19.47
CA ALA A 72 13.55 -12.10 -18.16
C ALA A 72 14.28 -11.37 -17.02
N ILE A 73 15.53 -10.96 -17.21
CA ILE A 73 16.28 -10.18 -16.20
C ILE A 73 15.60 -8.82 -15.99
N PHE A 74 15.22 -8.13 -17.06
CA PHE A 74 14.50 -6.85 -16.98
C PHE A 74 13.15 -7.03 -16.28
N LEU A 75 12.35 -8.01 -16.69
CA LEU A 75 11.05 -8.29 -16.10
C LEU A 75 11.15 -8.64 -14.62
N SER A 76 12.10 -9.51 -14.24
CA SER A 76 12.32 -9.87 -12.83
C SER A 76 12.65 -8.63 -11.99
N THR A 77 13.52 -7.75 -12.50
CA THR A 77 13.88 -6.50 -11.83
C THR A 77 12.66 -5.56 -11.69
N PHE A 78 11.86 -5.41 -12.75
CA PHE A 78 10.64 -4.59 -12.71
C PHE A 78 9.55 -5.16 -11.78
N VAL A 79 9.40 -6.49 -11.75
CA VAL A 79 8.50 -7.18 -10.81
C VAL A 79 8.96 -6.96 -9.38
N MET A 80 10.26 -7.12 -9.11
CA MET A 80 10.84 -6.91 -7.78
C MET A 80 10.64 -5.47 -7.28
N ILE A 81 10.87 -4.46 -8.13
CA ILE A 81 10.57 -3.06 -7.81
C ILE A 81 9.08 -2.87 -7.46
N GLY A 82 8.21 -3.49 -8.26
CA GLY A 82 6.77 -3.44 -8.07
C GLY A 82 6.28 -4.09 -6.79
N GLN A 83 6.86 -5.22 -6.44
CA GLN A 83 6.64 -5.93 -5.18
C GLN A 83 7.14 -5.10 -4.00
N ASN A 84 8.34 -4.52 -4.09
CA ASN A 84 8.92 -3.70 -3.02
C ASN A 84 8.03 -2.50 -2.66
N ARG A 85 7.49 -1.81 -3.66
CA ARG A 85 6.58 -0.68 -3.41
C ARG A 85 5.21 -1.12 -2.89
N SER A 86 4.68 -2.23 -3.39
CA SER A 86 3.42 -2.77 -2.86
C SER A 86 3.58 -3.18 -1.40
N ALA A 87 4.74 -3.75 -1.04
CA ALA A 87 5.08 -4.11 0.32
C ALA A 87 5.18 -2.86 1.23
N GLU A 88 5.84 -1.80 0.77
CA GLU A 88 5.92 -0.53 1.49
C GLU A 88 4.53 0.10 1.74
N PHE A 89 3.66 0.12 0.73
CA PHE A 89 2.29 0.61 0.90
C PHE A 89 1.47 -0.24 1.88
N GLN A 90 1.60 -1.56 1.79
CA GLN A 90 0.91 -2.47 2.73
C GLN A 90 1.42 -2.29 4.16
N GLN A 91 2.72 -2.04 4.34
CA GLN A 91 3.31 -1.79 5.65
C GLN A 91 2.81 -0.47 6.24
N LEU A 92 2.81 0.62 5.46
CA LEU A 92 2.25 1.90 5.90
C LEU A 92 0.77 1.79 6.30
N LYS A 93 -0.01 1.03 5.52
CA LYS A 93 -1.42 0.77 5.84
C LYS A 93 -1.55 -0.04 7.14
N ALA A 94 -0.76 -1.10 7.30
CA ALA A 94 -0.78 -1.93 8.51
C ALA A 94 -0.38 -1.14 9.76
N ASP A 95 0.61 -0.24 9.66
CA ASP A 95 1.03 0.61 10.78
C ASP A 95 -0.08 1.59 11.19
N HIS A 96 -0.81 2.15 10.21
CA HIS A 96 -1.97 3.01 10.49
C HIS A 96 -3.13 2.22 11.13
N ASP A 97 -3.48 1.07 10.53
CA ASP A 97 -4.55 0.21 11.04
C ASP A 97 -4.23 -0.25 12.48
N PHE A 98 -2.97 -0.58 12.78
CA PHE A 98 -2.52 -0.95 14.13
C PHE A 98 -2.69 0.18 15.15
N ALA A 99 -2.34 1.41 14.79
CA ALA A 99 -2.47 2.56 15.70
C ALA A 99 -3.93 2.88 16.04
N GLU A 100 -4.83 2.74 15.05
CA GLU A 100 -6.27 2.90 15.24
C GLU A 100 -6.83 1.82 16.17
N GLU A 101 -6.48 0.55 15.91
CA GLU A 101 -6.93 -0.60 16.69
C GLU A 101 -6.42 -0.54 18.14
N GLU A 102 -5.18 -0.08 18.37
CA GLU A 102 -4.62 0.10 19.71
C GLU A 102 -5.40 1.17 20.51
N LEU A 103 -5.81 2.25 19.85
CA LEU A 103 -6.59 3.33 20.47
C LEU A 103 -8.01 2.87 20.81
N GLU A 104 -8.64 2.11 19.92
CA GLU A 104 -9.94 1.48 20.17
C GLU A 104 -9.86 0.50 21.35
N LEU A 105 -8.83 -0.34 21.41
CA LEU A 105 -8.65 -1.31 22.49
C LEU A 105 -8.46 -0.63 23.85
N LYS A 106 -7.64 0.43 23.89
CA LYS A 106 -7.45 1.25 25.09
C LYS A 106 -8.78 1.86 25.54
N THR A 107 -9.51 2.48 24.62
CA THR A 107 -10.81 3.10 24.90
C THR A 107 -11.83 2.09 25.42
N ASN A 108 -11.94 0.92 24.77
CA ASN A 108 -12.81 -0.17 25.24
C ASN A 108 -12.43 -0.67 26.63
N THR A 109 -11.13 -0.78 26.92
CA THR A 109 -10.65 -1.18 28.23
C THR A 109 -11.00 -0.13 29.30
N GLU A 110 -10.84 1.15 29.00
CA GLU A 110 -11.22 2.25 29.90
C GLU A 110 -12.72 2.29 30.15
N LEU A 111 -13.53 2.14 29.10
CA LEU A 111 -14.99 2.03 29.22
C LEU A 111 -15.39 0.84 30.09
N THR A 112 -14.76 -0.32 29.89
CA THR A 112 -15.02 -1.52 30.70
C THR A 112 -14.68 -1.28 32.17
N ARG A 113 -13.54 -0.64 32.46
CA ARG A 113 -13.16 -0.27 33.85
C ARG A 113 -14.15 0.72 34.45
N ALA A 114 -14.58 1.73 33.68
CA ALA A 114 -15.56 2.71 34.13
C ALA A 114 -16.91 2.05 34.44
N ILE A 115 -17.40 1.19 33.55
CA ILE A 115 -18.63 0.40 33.77
C ILE A 115 -18.49 -0.48 35.01
N HIS A 116 -17.36 -1.17 35.18
CA HIS A 116 -17.12 -2.01 36.36
C HIS A 116 -17.12 -1.20 37.66
N ALA A 117 -16.47 -0.03 37.67
CA ALA A 117 -16.46 0.87 38.82
C ALA A 117 -17.88 1.38 39.15
N MET A 118 -18.62 1.86 38.15
CA MET A 118 -20.01 2.31 38.32
C MET A 118 -20.93 1.18 38.81
N THR A 119 -20.78 -0.03 38.27
CA THR A 119 -21.58 -1.20 38.66
C THR A 119 -21.27 -1.62 40.09
N THR A 120 -19.99 -1.59 40.49
CA THR A 120 -19.56 -1.92 41.86
C THR A 120 -20.12 -0.92 42.87
N GLU A 121 -20.08 0.36 42.55
CA GLU A 121 -20.62 1.42 43.41
C GLU A 121 -22.16 1.33 43.50
N LEU A 122 -22.84 1.07 42.39
CA LEU A 122 -24.29 0.84 42.38
C LEU A 122 -24.66 -0.37 43.23
N HIS A 123 -23.93 -1.49 43.09
CA HIS A 123 -24.13 -2.69 43.90
C HIS A 123 -23.93 -2.40 45.40
N ARG A 124 -22.88 -1.66 45.76
CA ARG A 124 -22.63 -1.25 47.15
C ARG A 124 -23.79 -0.44 47.73
N ARG A 125 -24.28 0.57 47.00
CA ARG A 125 -25.39 1.43 47.45
C ARG A 125 -26.71 0.66 47.62
N ILE A 126 -27.00 -0.24 46.68
CA ILE A 126 -28.19 -1.10 46.78
C ILE A 126 -28.13 -2.01 48.02
N ILE A 127 -26.98 -2.63 48.28
CA ILE A 127 -26.79 -3.47 49.47
C ILE A 127 -27.00 -2.62 50.74
N ASP A 128 -26.43 -1.43 50.81
CA ASP A 128 -26.54 -0.53 51.97
C ASP A 128 -28.00 -0.06 52.23
N GLU A 129 -28.75 0.29 51.18
CA GLU A 129 -30.18 0.59 51.28
C GLU A 129 -31.02 -0.62 51.72
N THR A 130 -30.68 -1.84 51.28
CA THR A 130 -31.42 -3.05 51.69
C THR A 130 -31.14 -3.49 53.13
N VAL A 131 -30.04 -3.04 53.75
CA VAL A 131 -29.68 -3.37 55.14
C VAL A 131 -30.34 -2.41 56.15
N THR A 132 -30.95 -1.31 55.71
CA THR A 132 -31.66 -0.35 56.59
C THR A 132 -33.20 -0.27 56.39
N PRO A 133 -33.95 -1.34 56.71
CA PRO A 133 -35.35 -1.17 57.12
C PRO A 133 -35.73 -1.96 58.40
N ALA A 134 -35.04 -1.76 59.54
CA ALA A 134 -35.50 -2.35 60.81
C ALA A 134 -35.15 -1.61 62.13
N GLU A 135 -34.46 -0.47 62.13
CA GLU A 135 -34.07 0.22 63.39
C GLU A 135 -34.71 1.62 63.57
N ARG A 136 -35.90 1.84 62.99
CA ARG A 136 -36.72 3.03 63.27
C ARG A 136 -38.22 2.67 63.32
N ALA A 137 -38.62 1.92 64.34
CA ALA A 137 -40.01 1.79 64.77
C ALA A 137 -40.06 1.74 66.29
#